data_AF-A0A381T0D0-F1
#
_entry.id   AF-A0A381T0D0-F1
#
_cell.length_a   1.000
_cell.length_b   1.000
_cell.length_c   1.000
_cell.angle_alpha   90.00
_cell.angle_beta   90.00
_cell.angle_gamma   90.00
#
_symmetry.space_group_name_H-M   'P 1'
#
loop_
_entity.id
_entity.type
_entity.pdbx_description
1 polymer ?
#
loop_
_entity_poly.entity_id
_entity_poly.type
_entity_poly.pdbx_seq_one_letter_code
_entity_poly.pdbx_strand_id
1 'polypeptide(L)'
;MSMHPIEHILYFSGILIHWVIPSHPLIAMFHIFHAGIAPTAGHTGYEKMIFKNGKYIQTGDYNHYLHHKYFECNYSGGNVSFLDKLFGTFHDGSEEATQEVMKRLKNKSYL
;
A
#
# COMPACT_ATOMS: atom_id res chain seq x y z
N MET A 1 -2.34 -9.76 -3.72
CA MET A 1 -3.23 -8.95 -4.59
C MET A 1 -3.98 -9.91 -5.50
N SER A 2 -5.27 -10.13 -5.22
CA SER A 2 -6.15 -10.97 -6.03
C SER A 2 -7.38 -10.15 -6.32
N MET A 3 -7.27 -9.31 -7.34
CA MET A 3 -8.38 -8.46 -7.81
C MET A 3 -9.17 -9.23 -8.88
N HIS A 4 -10.43 -8.88 -9.04
CA HIS A 4 -11.22 -9.38 -10.17
C HIS A 4 -10.60 -8.88 -11.50
N PRO A 5 -10.64 -9.64 -12.61
CA PRO A 5 -10.05 -9.21 -13.88
C PRO A 5 -10.50 -7.81 -14.37
N ILE A 6 -11.74 -7.44 -14.07
CA ILE A 6 -12.26 -6.09 -14.39
C ILE A 6 -11.58 -5.00 -13.55
N GLU A 7 -11.36 -5.26 -12.25
CA GLU A 7 -10.64 -4.33 -11.38
C GLU A 7 -9.18 -4.18 -11.82
N HIS A 8 -8.56 -5.26 -12.32
CA HIS A 8 -7.22 -5.19 -12.91
C HIS A 8 -7.17 -4.24 -14.12
N ILE A 9 -8.16 -4.29 -15.02
CA ILE A 9 -8.22 -3.38 -16.18
C ILE A 9 -8.28 -1.92 -15.71
N LEU A 10 -9.15 -1.62 -14.74
CA LEU A 10 -9.27 -0.27 -14.19
C LEU A 10 -7.98 0.16 -13.48
N TYR A 11 -7.40 -0.70 -12.66
CA TYR A 11 -6.17 -0.41 -11.91
C TYR A 11 -4.99 -0.10 -12.83
N PHE A 12 -4.78 -0.89 -13.89
CA PHE A 12 -3.70 -0.68 -14.85
C PHE A 12 -3.99 0.36 -15.93
N SER A 13 -5.23 0.87 -16.03
CA SER A 13 -5.60 1.91 -16.98
C SER A 13 -4.82 3.23 -16.79
N GLY A 14 -4.16 3.41 -15.64
CA GLY A 14 -3.28 4.54 -15.37
C GLY A 14 -2.18 4.76 -16.41
N ILE A 15 -1.76 3.71 -17.15
CA ILE A 15 -0.80 3.87 -18.27
C ILE A 15 -1.31 4.82 -19.36
N LEU A 16 -2.63 4.94 -19.55
CA LEU A 16 -3.24 5.78 -20.58
C LEU A 16 -2.91 7.27 -20.43
N ILE A 17 -2.48 7.71 -19.23
CA ILE A 17 -2.03 9.10 -19.03
C ILE A 17 -0.87 9.48 -19.97
N HIS A 18 -0.05 8.50 -20.36
CA HIS A 18 1.10 8.72 -21.24
C HIS A 18 0.70 8.99 -22.71
N TRP A 19 -0.58 8.83 -23.05
CA TRP A 19 -1.14 9.27 -24.34
C TRP A 19 -1.56 10.75 -24.32
N VAL A 20 -1.92 11.28 -23.15
CA VAL A 20 -2.28 12.69 -22.96
C VAL A 20 -1.03 13.53 -22.66
N ILE A 21 -0.15 12.99 -21.83
CA ILE A 21 1.13 13.59 -21.46
C ILE A 21 2.23 12.69 -22.02
N PRO A 22 2.77 12.98 -23.22
CA PRO A 22 3.77 12.14 -23.83
C PRO A 22 4.98 11.95 -22.92
N SER A 23 5.34 10.70 -22.67
CA SER A 23 6.51 10.33 -21.88
C SER A 23 7.38 9.34 -22.64
N HIS A 24 8.64 9.22 -22.24
CA HIS A 24 9.52 8.22 -22.80
C HIS A 24 8.96 6.81 -22.52
N PRO A 25 8.98 5.85 -23.47
CA PRO A 25 8.38 4.53 -23.29
C PRO A 25 8.84 3.78 -22.03
N LEU A 26 10.08 4.02 -21.59
CA LEU A 26 10.61 3.47 -20.33
C LEU A 26 9.82 3.93 -19.10
N ILE A 27 9.31 5.15 -19.08
CA ILE A 27 8.50 5.70 -17.99
C ILE A 27 7.12 5.04 -17.98
N ALA A 28 6.50 4.88 -19.16
CA ALA A 28 5.24 4.15 -19.30
C ALA A 28 5.37 2.69 -18.86
N MET A 29 6.48 2.04 -19.22
CA MET A 29 6.81 0.70 -18.78
C MET A 29 7.01 0.62 -17.26
N PHE A 30 7.78 1.54 -16.68
CA PHE A 30 7.97 1.63 -15.22
C PHE A 30 6.64 1.79 -14.48
N HIS A 31 5.71 2.60 -14.99
CA HIS A 31 4.39 2.80 -14.38
C HIS A 31 3.68 1.46 -14.16
N ILE A 32 3.54 0.62 -15.19
CA ILE A 32 2.87 -0.69 -15.06
C ILE A 32 3.64 -1.63 -14.13
N PHE A 33 4.97 -1.71 -14.27
CA PHE A 33 5.78 -2.57 -13.39
C PHE A 33 5.64 -2.18 -11.93
N HIS A 34 5.67 -0.87 -11.65
CA HIS A 34 5.48 -0.37 -10.30
C HIS A 34 4.10 -0.75 -9.77
N ALA A 35 3.03 -0.47 -10.52
CA ALA A 35 1.68 -0.83 -10.13
C ALA A 35 1.51 -2.34 -9.87
N GLY A 36 2.14 -3.19 -10.69
CA GLY A 36 2.01 -4.65 -10.57
C GLY A 36 2.87 -5.29 -9.48
N ILE A 37 4.09 -4.79 -9.26
CA ILE A 37 5.10 -5.47 -8.43
C ILE A 37 5.24 -4.81 -7.06
N ALA A 38 5.13 -3.48 -6.96
CA ALA A 38 5.42 -2.75 -5.72
C ALA A 38 4.66 -3.26 -4.49
N PRO A 39 3.37 -3.67 -4.58
CA PRO A 39 2.66 -4.21 -3.42
C PRO A 39 3.24 -5.52 -2.89
N THR A 40 3.99 -6.28 -3.69
CA THR A 40 4.39 -7.67 -3.37
C THR A 40 5.18 -7.78 -2.07
N ALA A 41 6.15 -6.88 -1.82
CA ALA A 41 7.05 -6.99 -0.67
C ALA A 41 6.29 -6.98 0.67
N GLY A 42 5.35 -6.04 0.83
CA GLY A 42 4.54 -5.88 2.04
C GLY A 42 3.56 -7.03 2.31
N HIS A 43 3.32 -7.90 1.31
CA HIS A 43 2.39 -9.02 1.40
C HIS A 43 3.09 -10.39 1.39
N THR A 44 4.41 -10.42 1.61
CA THR A 44 5.16 -11.68 1.75
C THR A 44 4.83 -12.42 3.06
N GLY A 45 4.25 -11.72 4.05
CA GLY A 45 4.00 -12.26 5.39
C GLY A 45 5.23 -12.26 6.31
N TYR A 46 6.37 -11.74 5.85
CA TYR A 46 7.63 -11.71 6.60
C TYR A 46 8.18 -10.28 6.68
N GLU A 47 8.84 -9.95 7.80
CA GLU A 47 9.53 -8.67 8.00
C GLU A 47 10.72 -8.50 7.03
N LYS A 48 11.44 -9.58 6.76
CA LYS A 48 12.63 -9.59 5.91
C LYS A 48 12.86 -10.94 5.24
N MET A 49 13.47 -10.90 4.06
CA MET A 49 14.02 -12.06 3.36
C MET A 49 15.52 -12.17 3.66
N ILE A 50 15.96 -13.30 4.22
CA ILE A 50 17.35 -13.52 4.65
C ILE A 50 18.06 -14.46 3.65
N PHE A 51 19.25 -14.07 3.22
CA PHE A 51 20.11 -14.87 2.35
C PHE A 51 21.11 -15.70 3.17
N LYS A 52 21.61 -16.80 2.58
CA LYS A 52 22.59 -17.70 3.24
C LYS A 52 23.87 -17.00 3.71
N ASN A 53 24.24 -15.89 3.08
CA ASN A 53 25.40 -15.08 3.45
C ASN A 53 25.11 -14.05 4.56
N GLY A 54 23.96 -14.13 5.22
CA GLY A 54 23.55 -13.22 6.29
C GLY A 54 23.02 -11.86 5.83
N LYS A 55 23.08 -11.54 4.53
CA LYS A 55 22.43 -10.33 3.99
C LYS A 55 20.91 -10.49 4.02
N TYR A 56 20.18 -9.38 4.06
CA TYR A 56 18.73 -9.41 4.01
C TYR A 56 18.17 -8.28 3.14
N ILE A 57 16.95 -8.48 2.67
CA ILE A 57 16.09 -7.46 2.07
C ILE A 57 14.91 -7.26 3.01
N GLN A 58 14.64 -6.01 3.37
CA GLN A 58 13.45 -5.66 4.14
C GLN A 58 12.21 -5.81 3.24
N THR A 59 11.20 -6.51 3.75
CA THR A 59 9.95 -6.78 3.02
C THR A 59 8.74 -6.24 3.77
N GLY A 60 8.80 -6.19 5.11
CA GLY A 60 7.73 -5.64 5.93
C GLY A 60 7.72 -4.11 5.97
N ASP A 61 6.52 -3.56 6.19
CA ASP A 61 6.27 -2.15 6.43
C ASP A 61 5.34 -2.01 7.65
N TYR A 62 5.71 -1.17 8.62
CA TYR A 62 4.97 -1.05 9.88
C TYR A 62 3.61 -0.37 9.69
N ASN A 63 3.52 0.64 8.82
CA ASN A 63 2.26 1.33 8.52
C ASN A 63 1.27 0.37 7.84
N HIS A 64 1.76 -0.45 6.91
CA HIS A 64 1.01 -1.52 6.27
C HIS A 64 0.59 -2.63 7.24
N TYR A 65 1.44 -2.98 8.21
CA TYR A 65 1.06 -3.92 9.28
C TYR A 65 -0.11 -3.38 10.10
N LEU A 66 -0.06 -2.11 10.51
CA LEU A 66 -1.15 -1.45 11.22
C LEU A 66 -2.42 -1.38 10.38
N HIS A 67 -2.29 -1.13 9.07
CA HIS A 67 -3.40 -1.20 8.12
C HIS A 67 -4.04 -2.59 8.11
N HIS A 68 -3.29 -3.68 8.03
CA HIS A 68 -3.88 -5.03 8.10
C HIS A 68 -4.49 -5.35 9.46
N LYS A 69 -3.94 -4.80 10.55
CA LYS A 69 -4.45 -5.03 11.90
C LYS A 69 -5.77 -4.31 12.16
N TYR A 70 -5.89 -3.06 11.75
CA TYR A 70 -7.04 -2.20 12.10
C TYR A 70 -7.89 -1.76 10.90
N PHE A 71 -7.46 -2.01 9.67
CA PHE A 71 -8.10 -1.74 8.38
C PHE A 71 -8.39 -0.26 8.05
N GLU A 72 -9.02 0.49 8.97
CA GLU A 72 -9.44 1.87 8.78
C GLU A 72 -8.33 2.90 9.08
N CYS A 73 -7.10 2.63 8.61
CA CYS A 73 -5.96 3.54 8.70
C CYS A 73 -4.90 3.26 7.63
N ASN A 74 -3.96 4.19 7.44
CA ASN A 74 -2.76 4.01 6.62
C ASN A 74 -3.02 3.46 5.19
N TYR A 75 -4.08 3.94 4.52
CA TYR A 75 -4.51 3.45 3.21
C TYR A 75 -3.46 3.62 2.11
N SER A 76 -2.63 4.65 2.25
CA SER A 76 -1.63 4.99 1.23
C SER A 76 -0.34 4.17 1.38
N GLY A 77 -0.14 3.51 2.52
CA GLY A 77 1.11 2.82 2.86
C GLY A 77 2.29 3.78 3.14
N GLY A 78 3.48 3.22 3.36
CA GLY A 78 4.64 3.97 3.88
C GLY A 78 5.13 5.13 3.00
N ASN A 79 5.20 4.98 1.67
CA ASN A 79 5.84 5.98 0.80
C ASN A 79 5.03 7.27 0.58
N VAL A 80 3.72 7.23 0.84
CA VAL A 80 2.80 8.35 0.60
C VAL A 80 1.92 8.64 1.81
N SER A 81 2.38 8.26 3.01
CA SER A 81 1.68 8.45 4.29
C SER A 81 1.30 9.90 4.62
N PHE A 82 1.84 10.89 3.89
CA PHE A 82 1.38 12.28 4.00
C PHE A 82 -0.10 12.43 3.59
N LEU A 83 -0.60 11.59 2.68
CA LEU A 83 -2.02 11.55 2.31
C LEU A 83 -2.86 11.09 3.49
N ASP A 84 -2.44 10.05 4.20
CA ASP A 84 -3.14 9.62 5.42
C ASP A 84 -3.14 10.70 6.51
N LYS A 85 -2.08 11.52 6.59
CA LYS A 85 -2.07 12.69 7.50
C LYS A 85 -3.06 13.75 7.05
N LEU A 86 -3.11 14.05 5.74
CA LEU A 86 -4.01 15.04 5.17
C LEU A 86 -5.49 14.66 5.35
N PHE A 87 -5.81 13.37 5.19
CA PHE A 87 -7.17 12.85 5.31
C PHE A 87 -7.52 12.36 6.72
N GLY A 88 -6.59 12.47 7.68
CA GLY A 88 -6.83 12.10 9.08
C GLY A 88 -7.01 10.59 9.29
N THR A 89 -6.32 9.76 8.53
CA THR A 89 -6.32 8.28 8.62
C THR A 89 -4.96 7.72 9.02
N PHE A 90 -3.98 8.58 9.32
CA PHE A 90 -2.64 8.17 9.74
C PHE A 90 -2.66 7.52 11.12
N HIS A 91 -1.98 6.37 11.24
CA HIS A 91 -1.80 5.65 12.49
C HIS A 91 -0.33 5.25 12.64
N ASP A 92 0.34 5.77 13.67
CA ASP A 92 1.77 5.60 13.93
C ASP A 92 2.10 4.55 14.99
N GLY A 93 1.07 3.93 15.59
CA GLY A 93 1.24 2.94 16.66
C GLY A 93 0.96 3.50 18.05
N SER A 94 0.70 4.81 18.17
CA SER A 94 0.31 5.43 19.43
C SER A 94 -1.05 4.97 19.95
N GLU A 95 -1.25 5.12 21.26
CA GLU A 95 -2.53 4.81 21.91
C GLU A 95 -3.62 5.77 21.40
N GLU A 96 -3.28 7.03 21.18
CA GLU A 96 -4.17 8.05 20.63
C GLU A 96 -4.67 7.66 19.23
N ALA A 97 -3.76 7.27 18.32
CA ALA A 97 -4.13 6.82 16.99
C ALA A 97 -4.97 5.53 17.03
N THR A 98 -4.65 4.63 17.98
CA THR A 98 -5.42 3.39 18.19
C THR A 98 -6.85 3.72 18.58
N GLN A 99 -7.06 4.64 19.54
CA GLN A 99 -8.39 5.09 19.95
C GLN A 99 -9.18 5.70 18.78
N GLU A 100 -8.53 6.53 17.96
CA GLU A 100 -9.18 7.13 16.78
C GLU A 100 -9.62 6.08 15.76
N VAL A 101 -8.79 5.06 15.46
CA VAL A 101 -9.19 4.00 14.54
C VAL A 101 -10.29 3.12 15.12
N MET A 102 -10.22 2.78 16.41
CA MET A 102 -11.29 2.03 17.08
C MET A 102 -12.64 2.76 17.05
N LYS A 103 -12.64 4.10 17.14
CA LYS A 103 -13.86 4.91 16.94
C LYS A 103 -14.43 4.74 15.52
N ARG A 104 -13.58 4.71 14.48
CA ARG A 104 -14.01 4.48 13.08
C ARG A 104 -14.60 3.09 12.89
N LEU A 105 -14.03 2.07 13.53
CA LEU A 105 -14.47 0.68 13.43
C LEU A 105 -15.80 0.39 14.12
N LYS A 106 -16.14 1.12 15.19
CA LYS A 106 -17.28 0.84 16.07
C LYS A 106 -18.63 0.62 15.36
N ASN A 107 -18.84 1.22 14.19
CA ASN A 107 -20.10 1.14 13.43
C ASN A 107 -19.96 0.42 12.08
N LYS A 108 -18.85 -0.26 11.81
CA LYS A 108 -18.60 -0.96 10.55
C LYS A 108 -19.07 -2.41 10.66
N SER A 109 -19.86 -2.86 9.69
CA SER A 109 -20.53 -4.17 9.71
C SER A 109 -19.71 -5.32 9.15
N TYR A 110 -18.47 -5.06 8.70
CA TYR A 110 -17.57 -6.08 8.12
C TYR A 110 -16.55 -6.61 9.13
N LEU A 111 -16.78 -6.35 10.42
CA LEU A 111 -16.12 -6.96 11.57
C LEU A 111 -17.18 -7.64 12.43
#